data_AF-A0A0X3RV29-F1
#
_entry.id   AF-A0A0X3RV29-F1
#
_cell.length_a   1.000
_cell.length_b   1.000
_cell.length_c   1.000
_cell.angle_alpha   90.00
_cell.angle_beta   90.00
_cell.angle_gamma   90.00
#
_symmetry.space_group_name_H-M   'P 1'
#
loop_
_entity.id
_entity.type
_entity.pdbx_description
1 polymer ?
#
loop_
_entity_poly.entity_id
_entity_poly.type
_entity_poly.pdbx_seq_one_letter_code
_entity_poly.pdbx_strand_id
1 'polypeptide(L)'
;MTDWADAIRRMLAAQRQLRENDREHLWRYEQPPPPASRELLGLVQAQRGVTLDSQYAELLVRAGGWPAFMQDVDLFGTPDLLGEPFDEAVQLLSTLEPETVDASALDVASCVPMAASRTGIDLFVMPRADGSTQTPVIWLAGLEVERYISFEEFFQAMIEANLGEAAALRERQQDTEG
;
A
#
# COMPACT_ATOMS: atom_id res chain seq x y z
N MET A 1 2.92 8.07 18.59
CA MET A 1 3.58 6.83 18.13
C MET A 1 2.45 5.84 17.89
N THR A 2 2.29 5.38 16.65
CA THR A 2 1.19 4.51 16.22
C THR A 2 1.21 3.19 16.97
N ASP A 3 0.04 2.74 17.47
CA ASP A 3 -0.12 1.36 17.92
C ASP A 3 -0.34 0.47 16.69
N TRP A 4 0.77 0.02 16.09
CA TRP A 4 0.73 -0.85 14.92
C TRP A 4 0.02 -2.19 15.19
N ALA A 5 0.07 -2.71 16.42
CA ALA A 5 -0.64 -3.94 16.72
C ALA A 5 -2.15 -3.73 16.65
N ASP A 6 -2.65 -2.59 17.12
CA ASP A 6 -4.06 -2.23 16.97
C ASP A 6 -4.45 -1.94 15.52
N ALA A 7 -3.65 -1.17 14.80
CA ALA A 7 -3.91 -0.88 13.39
C ALA A 7 -4.00 -2.15 12.54
N ILE A 8 -3.07 -3.10 12.72
CA ILE A 8 -3.08 -4.39 12.03
C ILE A 8 -4.34 -5.19 12.38
N ARG A 9 -4.75 -5.24 13.67
CA ARG A 9 -5.99 -5.91 14.08
C ARG A 9 -7.22 -5.31 13.40
N ARG A 10 -7.29 -3.98 13.32
CA ARG A 10 -8.39 -3.26 12.66
C ARG A 10 -8.44 -3.54 11.16
N MET A 11 -7.30 -3.54 10.47
CA MET A 11 -7.24 -3.92 9.05
C MET A 11 -7.71 -5.36 8.82
N LEU A 12 -7.23 -6.32 9.62
CA LEU A 12 -7.68 -7.71 9.54
C LEU A 12 -9.18 -7.88 9.80
N ALA A 13 -9.76 -7.06 10.69
CA ALA A 13 -11.20 -7.05 10.92
C ALA A 13 -11.96 -6.47 9.71
N ALA A 14 -11.47 -5.39 9.12
CA ALA A 14 -12.04 -4.78 7.92
C ALA A 14 -12.03 -5.75 6.73
N GLN A 15 -10.89 -6.38 6.43
CA GLN A 15 -10.77 -7.37 5.35
C GLN A 15 -11.67 -8.59 5.58
N ARG A 16 -11.84 -9.03 6.84
CA ARG A 16 -12.77 -10.12 7.18
C ARG A 16 -14.21 -9.74 6.87
N GLN A 17 -14.63 -8.55 7.29
CA GLN A 17 -15.97 -8.04 7.01
C GLN A 17 -16.20 -7.87 5.50
N LEU A 18 -15.21 -7.36 4.77
CA LEU A 18 -15.25 -7.26 3.32
C LEU A 18 -15.44 -8.64 2.67
N ARG A 19 -14.64 -9.63 3.07
CA ARG A 19 -14.76 -11.01 2.57
C ARG A 19 -16.11 -11.65 2.87
N GLU A 20 -16.68 -11.39 4.05
CA GLU A 20 -18.01 -11.92 4.43
C GLU A 20 -19.12 -11.32 3.56
N ASN A 21 -18.93 -10.10 3.07
CA ASN A 21 -19.88 -9.42 2.20
C ASN A 21 -19.59 -9.63 0.70
N ASP A 22 -18.42 -10.12 0.30
CA ASP A 22 -18.11 -10.40 -1.10
C ASP A 22 -18.61 -11.78 -1.57
N ARG A 23 -19.92 -11.86 -1.84
CA ARG A 23 -20.58 -13.10 -2.33
C ARG A 23 -20.21 -13.47 -3.77
N GLU A 24 -19.73 -12.50 -4.55
CA GLU A 24 -19.38 -12.70 -5.96
C GLU A 24 -17.91 -13.05 -6.15
N HIS A 25 -17.12 -13.08 -5.06
CA HIS A 25 -15.68 -13.35 -5.09
C HIS A 25 -14.94 -12.38 -6.01
N LEU A 26 -15.30 -11.11 -5.93
CA LEU A 26 -14.69 -10.03 -6.71
C LEU A 26 -13.22 -9.84 -6.31
N TRP A 27 -12.91 -10.02 -5.02
CA TRP A 27 -11.61 -9.64 -4.46
C TRP A 27 -10.80 -10.83 -3.93
N ARG A 28 -9.49 -10.64 -3.89
CA ARG A 28 -8.55 -11.55 -3.23
C ARG A 28 -8.49 -11.25 -1.74
N TYR A 29 -8.24 -12.27 -0.93
CA TYR A 29 -8.10 -12.13 0.51
C TYR A 29 -6.95 -12.99 1.01
N GLU A 30 -5.87 -12.33 1.41
CA GLU A 30 -4.63 -12.99 1.83
C GLU A 30 -4.21 -12.43 3.19
N GLN A 31 -3.58 -13.28 4.00
CA GLN A 31 -3.01 -12.83 5.27
C GLN A 31 -1.64 -12.20 5.01
N PRO A 32 -1.25 -11.19 5.80
CA PRO A 32 0.10 -10.64 5.68
C PRO A 32 1.14 -11.75 5.94
N PRO A 33 2.23 -11.79 5.17
CA PRO A 33 3.34 -12.69 5.43
C PRO A 33 3.94 -12.46 6.82
N PRO A 34 4.73 -13.43 7.34
CA PRO A 34 5.43 -13.26 8.60
C PRO A 34 6.27 -11.97 8.66
N PRO A 35 6.47 -11.40 9.86
CA PRO A 35 7.28 -10.21 10.04
C PRO A 35 8.67 -10.28 9.40
N ALA A 36 9.11 -9.18 8.79
CA ALA A 36 10.48 -9.03 8.32
C ALA A 36 11.46 -8.83 9.48
N SER A 37 12.69 -9.33 9.37
CA SER A 37 13.76 -8.96 10.30
C SER A 37 14.33 -7.58 9.94
N ARG A 38 14.81 -6.83 10.95
CA ARG A 38 15.50 -5.55 10.72
C ARG A 38 16.75 -5.71 9.86
N GLU A 39 17.43 -6.84 9.99
CA GLU A 39 18.59 -7.21 9.16
C GLU A 39 18.20 -7.31 7.68
N LEU A 40 17.08 -7.98 7.38
CA LEU A 40 16.58 -8.09 6.00
C LEU A 40 16.13 -6.74 5.45
N LEU A 41 15.50 -5.89 6.25
CA LEU A 41 15.19 -4.50 5.84
C LEU A 41 16.45 -3.68 5.57
N GLY A 42 17.53 -3.91 6.32
CA GLY A 42 18.85 -3.33 6.03
C GLY A 42 19.38 -3.78 4.68
N LEU A 43 19.25 -5.07 4.35
CA LEU A 43 19.66 -5.61 3.05
C LEU A 43 18.82 -5.05 1.89
N VAL A 44 17.50 -4.94 2.06
CA VAL A 44 16.59 -4.33 1.08
C VAL A 44 17.03 -2.89 0.75
N GLN A 45 17.24 -2.07 1.77
CA GLN A 45 17.69 -0.69 1.62
C GLN A 45 19.05 -0.59 0.93
N ALA A 46 20.00 -1.44 1.33
CA ALA A 46 21.34 -1.47 0.71
C ALA A 46 21.30 -1.91 -0.76
N GLN A 47 20.53 -2.96 -1.09
CA GLN A 47 20.43 -3.51 -2.43
C GLN A 47 19.70 -2.57 -3.39
N ARG A 48 18.63 -1.92 -2.92
CA ARG A 48 17.87 -0.97 -3.74
C ARG A 48 18.42 0.45 -3.71
N GLY A 49 19.38 0.74 -2.83
CA GLY A 49 19.97 2.07 -2.68
C GLY A 49 18.98 3.12 -2.14
N VAL A 50 17.96 2.67 -1.40
CA VAL A 50 16.87 3.50 -0.86
C VAL A 50 16.89 3.52 0.67
N THR A 51 16.23 4.51 1.26
CA THR A 51 15.91 4.53 2.68
C THR A 51 14.40 4.37 2.81
N LEU A 52 13.95 3.37 3.57
CA LEU A 52 12.52 3.18 3.82
C LEU A 52 12.04 4.18 4.88
N ASP A 53 10.80 4.64 4.73
CA ASP A 53 10.15 5.41 5.78
C ASP A 53 10.08 4.59 7.08
N SER A 54 10.33 5.25 8.21
CA SER A 54 10.37 4.59 9.52
C SER A 54 9.06 3.90 9.90
N GLN A 55 7.90 4.48 9.56
CA GLN A 55 6.60 3.89 9.87
C GLN A 55 6.31 2.67 9.00
N TYR A 56 6.67 2.74 7.72
CA TYR A 56 6.56 1.60 6.81
C TYR A 56 7.48 0.45 7.25
N ALA A 57 8.74 0.75 7.58
CA ALA A 57 9.68 -0.23 8.12
C ALA A 57 9.17 -0.85 9.44
N GLU A 58 8.57 -0.05 10.33
CA GLU A 58 7.96 -0.53 11.57
C GLU A 58 6.72 -1.42 11.32
N LEU A 59 5.94 -1.17 10.28
CA LEU A 59 4.90 -2.10 9.86
C LEU A 59 5.52 -3.41 9.36
N LEU A 60 6.54 -3.36 8.51
CA LEU A 60 7.15 -4.55 7.90
C LEU A 60 7.74 -5.52 8.94
N VAL A 61 8.28 -5.00 10.06
CA VAL A 61 8.73 -5.84 11.19
C VAL A 61 7.60 -6.42 12.06
N ARG A 62 6.34 -6.19 11.68
CA ARG A 62 5.13 -6.74 12.33
C ARG A 62 4.24 -7.51 11.36
N ALA A 63 4.20 -7.11 10.09
CA ALA A 63 3.49 -7.72 8.98
C ALA A 63 4.34 -7.54 7.72
N GLY A 64 4.91 -8.62 7.19
CA GLY A 64 5.97 -8.57 6.17
C GLY A 64 5.50 -8.24 4.75
N GLY A 65 4.72 -7.18 4.60
CA GLY A 65 3.92 -6.86 3.41
C GLY A 65 2.46 -7.26 3.61
N TRP A 66 1.63 -7.05 2.59
CA TRP A 66 0.22 -7.41 2.62
C TRP A 66 -0.34 -7.59 1.20
N PRO A 67 -0.44 -8.82 0.69
CA PRO A 67 -1.12 -9.09 -0.57
C PRO A 67 -2.61 -8.77 -0.46
N ALA A 68 -3.21 -8.27 -1.53
CA ALA A 68 -4.60 -7.83 -1.58
C ALA A 68 -4.94 -6.90 -0.39
N PHE A 69 -4.02 -5.97 -0.09
CA PHE A 69 -4.17 -4.99 0.98
C PHE A 69 -5.43 -4.14 0.78
N MET A 70 -5.68 -3.77 -0.47
CA MET A 70 -6.88 -3.11 -0.95
C MET A 70 -7.20 -3.65 -2.35
N GLN A 71 -8.29 -4.41 -2.48
CA GLN A 71 -8.71 -5.00 -3.76
C GLN A 71 -7.55 -5.78 -4.43
N ASP A 72 -7.04 -5.32 -5.58
CA ASP A 72 -5.93 -5.95 -6.30
C ASP A 72 -4.55 -5.31 -6.00
N VAL A 73 -4.48 -4.38 -5.06
CA VAL A 73 -3.24 -3.73 -4.63
C VAL A 73 -2.55 -4.55 -3.56
N ASP A 74 -1.28 -4.87 -3.81
CA ASP A 74 -0.39 -5.53 -2.85
C ASP A 74 0.50 -4.48 -2.19
N LEU A 75 0.50 -4.42 -0.86
CA LEU A 75 1.48 -3.66 -0.08
C LEU A 75 2.78 -4.46 -0.02
N PHE A 76 3.86 -3.90 -0.54
CA PHE A 76 5.09 -4.64 -0.77
C PHE A 76 5.74 -5.13 0.53
N GLY A 77 6.05 -6.41 0.56
CA GLY A 77 6.91 -7.01 1.56
C GLY A 77 8.37 -7.01 1.14
N THR A 78 9.23 -7.56 1.97
CA THR A 78 10.64 -7.76 1.60
C THR A 78 10.86 -8.59 0.32
N PRO A 79 10.06 -9.64 0.00
CA PRO A 79 10.20 -10.34 -1.27
C PRO A 79 9.88 -9.46 -2.47
N ASP A 80 8.82 -8.65 -2.36
CA ASP A 80 8.37 -7.76 -3.43
C ASP A 80 9.40 -6.65 -3.67
N LEU A 81 9.88 -6.03 -2.58
CA LEU A 81 10.93 -5.01 -2.60
C LEU A 81 12.25 -5.53 -3.18
N LEU A 82 12.56 -6.82 -3.05
CA LEU A 82 13.77 -7.45 -3.62
C LEU A 82 13.56 -8.09 -4.99
N GLY A 83 12.31 -8.18 -5.44
CA GLY A 83 11.92 -8.92 -6.64
C GLY A 83 11.41 -8.03 -7.76
N GLU A 84 10.80 -8.70 -8.74
CA GLU A 84 10.17 -8.07 -9.91
C GLU A 84 9.08 -7.04 -9.56
N PRO A 85 8.19 -7.24 -8.56
CA PRO A 85 7.11 -6.28 -8.32
C PRO A 85 7.61 -4.85 -8.07
N PHE A 86 8.75 -4.71 -7.40
CA PHE A 86 9.40 -3.41 -7.22
C PHE A 86 9.94 -2.84 -8.54
N ASP A 87 10.57 -3.68 -9.36
CA ASP A 87 11.15 -3.25 -10.64
C ASP A 87 10.04 -2.83 -11.64
N GLU A 88 8.93 -3.56 -11.69
CA GLU A 88 7.74 -3.19 -12.45
C GLU A 88 7.12 -1.89 -11.95
N ALA A 89 7.00 -1.71 -10.64
CA ALA A 89 6.46 -0.48 -10.07
C ALA A 89 7.36 0.74 -10.36
N VAL A 90 8.69 0.57 -10.33
CA VAL A 90 9.63 1.61 -10.76
C VAL A 90 9.48 1.90 -12.26
N GLN A 91 9.30 0.87 -13.08
CA GLN A 91 9.06 1.06 -14.51
C GLN A 91 7.76 1.83 -14.76
N LEU A 92 6.66 1.46 -14.10
CA LEU A 92 5.39 2.18 -14.20
C LEU A 92 5.56 3.65 -13.78
N LEU A 93 6.26 3.90 -12.68
CA LEU A 93 6.55 5.26 -12.21
C LEU A 93 7.35 6.08 -13.25
N SER A 94 8.29 5.44 -13.94
CA SER A 94 9.08 6.10 -14.99
C SER A 94 8.29 6.42 -16.26
N THR A 95 7.09 5.84 -16.41
CA THR A 95 6.21 6.04 -17.57
C THR A 95 5.13 7.10 -17.35
N LEU A 96 5.10 7.73 -16.16
CA LEU A 96 4.17 8.82 -15.89
C LEU A 96 4.36 9.97 -16.88
N GLU A 97 3.23 10.53 -17.33
CA GLU A 97 3.24 11.69 -18.21
C GLU A 97 3.82 12.91 -17.48
N PRO A 98 4.58 13.79 -18.16
CA PRO A 98 5.15 15.00 -17.55
C PRO A 98 4.12 15.85 -16.81
N GLU A 99 2.91 15.96 -17.35
CA GLU A 99 1.77 16.67 -16.74
C GLU A 99 1.42 16.09 -15.36
N THR A 100 1.51 14.76 -15.21
CA THR A 100 1.27 14.07 -13.94
C THR A 100 2.38 14.38 -12.95
N VAL A 101 3.63 14.30 -13.39
CA VAL A 101 4.81 14.57 -12.56
C VAL A 101 4.79 16.01 -12.03
N ASP A 102 4.52 16.96 -12.92
CA ASP A 102 4.45 18.38 -12.61
C ASP A 102 3.29 18.71 -11.66
N ALA A 103 2.09 18.18 -11.93
CA ALA A 103 0.92 18.39 -11.07
C ALA A 103 1.11 17.81 -9.66
N SER A 104 1.82 16.68 -9.59
CA SER A 104 2.10 15.98 -8.33
C SER A 104 3.32 16.53 -7.60
N ALA A 105 4.05 17.50 -8.19
CA ALA A 105 5.32 18.01 -7.68
C ALA A 105 6.29 16.87 -7.26
N LEU A 106 6.30 15.79 -8.04
CA LEU A 106 7.05 14.58 -7.76
C LEU A 106 8.44 14.66 -8.37
N ASP A 107 9.44 14.27 -7.59
CA ASP A 107 10.71 13.83 -8.16
C ASP A 107 10.67 12.31 -8.29
N VAL A 108 10.26 11.84 -9.47
CA VAL A 108 10.11 10.41 -9.78
C VAL A 108 11.38 9.62 -9.47
N ALA A 109 12.56 10.19 -9.71
CA ALA A 109 13.84 9.53 -9.49
C ALA A 109 14.16 9.33 -8.00
N SER A 110 13.52 10.08 -7.11
CA SER A 110 13.66 9.95 -5.67
C SER A 110 12.45 9.32 -5.00
N CYS A 111 11.53 8.72 -5.74
CA CYS A 111 10.39 8.01 -5.17
C CYS A 111 10.67 6.52 -4.99
N VAL A 112 10.10 5.95 -3.93
CA VAL A 112 10.19 4.54 -3.58
C VAL A 112 8.79 3.94 -3.66
N PRO A 113 8.53 3.02 -4.61
CA PRO A 113 7.30 2.26 -4.61
C PRO A 113 7.13 1.41 -3.35
N MET A 114 5.93 1.45 -2.78
CA MET A 114 5.57 0.69 -1.57
C MET A 114 4.35 -0.19 -1.75
N ALA A 115 3.48 0.10 -2.72
CA ALA A 115 2.37 -0.78 -3.08
C ALA A 115 2.01 -0.56 -4.55
N ALA A 116 1.51 -1.60 -5.20
CA ALA A 116 1.01 -1.50 -6.57
C ALA A 116 -0.13 -2.48 -6.82
N SER A 117 -1.01 -2.14 -7.75
CA SER A 117 -1.95 -3.08 -8.33
C SER A 117 -1.20 -4.12 -9.17
N ARG A 118 -1.67 -5.37 -9.16
CA ARG A 118 -1.10 -6.41 -10.02
C ARG A 118 -1.56 -6.31 -11.47
N THR A 119 -2.73 -5.72 -11.69
CA THR A 119 -3.36 -5.68 -13.03
C THR A 119 -3.73 -4.27 -13.48
N GLY A 120 -3.85 -3.33 -12.55
CA GLY A 120 -4.20 -1.94 -12.80
C GLY A 120 -2.99 -1.02 -12.86
N ILE A 121 -3.28 0.28 -12.75
CA ILE A 121 -2.27 1.36 -12.75
C ILE A 121 -2.10 2.01 -11.38
N ASP A 122 -2.80 1.51 -10.35
CA ASP A 122 -2.66 2.01 -8.99
C ASP A 122 -1.25 1.75 -8.49
N LEU A 123 -0.60 2.83 -8.09
CA LEU A 123 0.76 2.83 -7.60
C LEU A 123 0.84 3.76 -6.40
N PHE A 124 1.41 3.25 -5.31
CA PHE A 124 1.64 4.01 -4.09
C PHE A 124 3.13 4.19 -3.91
N VAL A 125 3.55 5.45 -3.82
CA VAL A 125 4.96 5.81 -3.66
C VAL A 125 5.17 6.71 -2.45
N MET A 126 6.38 6.65 -1.91
CA MET A 126 6.87 7.61 -0.93
C MET A 126 8.09 8.32 -1.50
N PRO A 127 8.26 9.64 -1.29
CA PRO A 127 9.55 10.28 -1.48
C PRO A 127 10.61 9.58 -0.64
N ARG A 128 11.84 9.51 -1.14
CA ARG A 128 12.96 8.89 -0.44
C ARG A 128 13.16 9.60 0.90
N ALA A 129 13.05 8.84 1.98
CA ALA A 129 13.29 9.38 3.30
C ALA A 129 14.76 9.80 3.47
N ASP A 130 14.98 10.96 4.08
CA ASP A 130 16.31 11.43 4.50
C ASP A 130 16.73 10.89 5.88
N GLY A 131 15.90 10.01 6.46
CA GLY A 131 16.11 9.40 7.77
C GLY A 131 15.66 10.26 8.97
N SER A 132 15.13 11.46 8.73
CA SER A 132 14.72 12.39 9.80
C SER A 132 13.27 12.89 9.70
N THR A 133 12.62 12.73 8.54
CA THR A 133 11.27 13.23 8.29
C THR A 133 10.29 12.11 7.93
N GLN A 134 9.06 12.24 8.42
CA GLN A 134 7.92 11.48 7.88
C GLN A 134 7.73 11.89 6.43
N THR A 135 7.60 10.89 5.57
CA THR A 135 7.34 11.10 4.15
C THR A 135 5.87 10.86 3.83
N PRO A 136 5.27 11.65 2.92
CA PRO A 136 3.90 11.40 2.51
C PRO A 136 3.81 10.10 1.70
N VAL A 137 2.62 9.49 1.69
CA VAL A 137 2.27 8.44 0.73
C VAL A 137 1.43 9.07 -0.36
N ILE A 138 1.81 8.86 -1.61
CA ILE A 138 1.13 9.44 -2.77
C ILE A 138 0.53 8.28 -3.58
N TRP A 139 -0.78 8.32 -3.78
CA TRP A 139 -1.52 7.38 -4.63
C TRP A 139 -1.63 7.95 -6.04
N LEU A 140 -1.09 7.21 -6.99
CA LEU A 140 -1.12 7.49 -8.41
C LEU A 140 -1.98 6.45 -9.13
N ALA A 141 -2.88 6.91 -10.00
CA ALA A 141 -3.63 6.08 -10.93
C ALA A 141 -3.78 6.83 -12.25
N GLY A 142 -2.67 6.95 -12.99
CA GLY A 142 -2.55 7.84 -14.15
C GLY A 142 -2.31 9.29 -13.76
N LEU A 143 -3.04 9.82 -12.76
CA LEU A 143 -2.80 11.09 -12.09
C LEU A 143 -2.68 10.88 -10.57
N GLU A 144 -2.25 11.91 -9.83
CA GLU A 144 -2.37 11.90 -8.37
C GLU A 144 -3.86 11.85 -7.98
N VAL A 145 -4.20 10.77 -7.26
CA VAL A 145 -5.54 10.52 -6.73
C VAL A 145 -5.64 11.14 -5.35
N GLU A 146 -4.67 10.84 -4.49
CA GLU A 146 -4.66 11.29 -3.10
C GLU A 146 -3.24 11.31 -2.53
N ARG A 147 -3.05 12.18 -1.53
CA ARG A 147 -1.79 12.33 -0.79
C ARG A 147 -2.05 12.32 0.71
N TYR A 148 -1.47 11.33 1.36
CA TYR A 148 -1.49 11.17 2.81
C TYR A 148 -0.22 11.77 3.39
N ILE A 149 -0.32 12.53 4.48
CA ILE A 149 0.80 13.23 5.12
C ILE A 149 1.79 12.25 5.76
N SER A 150 1.41 10.99 5.96
CA SER A 150 2.25 9.94 6.55
C SER A 150 1.77 8.54 6.18
N PHE A 151 2.63 7.54 6.38
CA PHE A 151 2.27 6.13 6.23
C PHE A 151 1.17 5.68 7.20
N GLU A 152 1.16 6.22 8.43
CA GLU A 152 0.09 5.97 9.41
C GLU A 152 -1.27 6.44 8.88
N GLU A 153 -1.36 7.67 8.37
CA GLU A 153 -2.61 8.20 7.81
C GLU A 153 -3.07 7.36 6.62
N PHE A 154 -2.15 7.05 5.69
CA PHE A 154 -2.42 6.13 4.59
C PHE A 154 -2.99 4.80 5.09
N PHE A 155 -2.36 4.18 6.09
CA PHE A 155 -2.80 2.89 6.59
C PHE A 155 -4.20 2.97 7.22
N GLN A 156 -4.52 4.05 7.93
CA GLN A 156 -5.88 4.29 8.45
C GLN A 156 -6.89 4.48 7.32
N ALA A 157 -6.57 5.26 6.29
CA ALA A 157 -7.41 5.45 5.12
C ALA A 157 -7.70 4.12 4.40
N MET A 158 -6.71 3.21 4.33
CA MET A 158 -6.91 1.89 3.72
C MET A 158 -7.81 0.97 4.56
N ILE A 159 -7.84 1.14 5.89
CA ILE A 159 -8.81 0.44 6.76
C ILE A 159 -10.22 0.95 6.42
N GLU A 160 -10.39 2.27 6.33
CA GLU A 160 -11.66 2.89 6.00
C GLU A 160 -12.14 2.52 4.59
N ALA A 161 -11.24 2.46 3.60
CA ALA A 161 -11.54 2.01 2.25
C ALA A 161 -12.07 0.57 2.23
N ASN A 162 -11.42 -0.36 2.94
CA ASN A 162 -11.89 -1.75 3.05
C ASN A 162 -13.27 -1.84 3.73
N LEU A 163 -13.52 -1.04 4.77
CA LEU A 163 -14.83 -0.97 5.45
C LEU A 163 -15.92 -0.38 4.55
N GLY A 164 -15.58 0.67 3.80
CA GLY A 164 -16.47 1.31 2.83
C GLY A 164 -16.90 0.35 1.72
N GLU A 165 -15.94 -0.38 1.14
CA GLU A 165 -16.25 -1.41 0.15
C GLU A 165 -17.12 -2.52 0.74
N ALA A 166 -16.83 -2.96 1.98
CA ALA A 166 -17.65 -3.97 2.66
C ALA A 166 -19.11 -3.49 2.84
N ALA A 167 -19.32 -2.21 3.16
CA ALA A 167 -20.64 -1.62 3.28
C ALA A 167 -21.35 -1.55 1.92
N ALA A 168 -20.66 -1.12 0.87
CA ALA A 168 -21.19 -1.03 -0.48
C ALA A 168 -21.64 -2.40 -1.03
N LEU A 169 -20.85 -3.46 -0.82
CA LEU A 169 -21.23 -4.82 -1.23
C LEU A 169 -22.47 -5.31 -0.50
N ARG A 170 -22.60 -4.99 0.79
CA ARG A 170 -23.79 -5.34 1.59
C ARG A 170 -25.03 -4.60 1.11
N GLU A 171 -24.92 -3.33 0.75
CA GLU A 171 -26.04 -2.52 0.26
C GLU A 171 -26.55 -3.01 -1.10
N ARG A 172 -25.64 -3.31 -2.05
CA ARG A 172 -26.00 -3.89 -3.36
C ARG A 172 -26.81 -5.19 -3.23
N GLN A 173 -26.55 -5.97 -2.20
CA GLN A 173 -27.29 -7.22 -1.92
C GLN A 173 -28.71 -6.94 -1.43
N GLN A 174 -28.89 -5.92 -0.59
CA GLN A 174 -30.21 -5.54 -0.09
C GLN A 174 -31.10 -5.02 -1.22
N ASP A 175 -30.53 -4.28 -2.16
CA ASP A 175 -31.25 -3.77 -3.34
C ASP A 175 -31.59 -4.87 -4.36
N THR A 176 -30.86 -5.99 -4.34
CA THR A 176 -31.14 -7.15 -5.22
C THR A 176 -32.16 -8.12 -4.62
N GLU A 177 -32.32 -8.12 -3.29
CA GLU A 177 -33.25 -8.99 -2.55
C GLU A 177 -34.62 -8.32 -2.27
N GLY A 178 -34.77 -7.01 -2.50
CA GLY A 178 -36.01 -6.22 -2.27
C GLY A 178 -36.85 -6.00 -3.52
#